data_AF-A0A3N4J958-F1
#
_entry.id   AF-A0A3N4J958-F1
#
_cell.length_a   1.000
_cell.length_b   1.000
_cell.length_c   1.000
_cell.angle_alpha   90.00
_cell.angle_beta   90.00
_cell.angle_gamma   90.00
#
_symmetry.space_group_name_H-M   'P 1'
#
loop_
_entity.id
_entity.type
_entity.pdbx_description
1 polymer ?
#
loop_
_entity_poly.entity_id
_entity_poly.type
_entity_poly.pdbx_seq_one_letter_code
_entity_poly.pdbx_strand_id
1 'polypeptide(L)' 'MNKALESTLSGLIPSLVGPVPQELTDLSASLITQSRNRISSLKPAEEATRAYVCAHIACDRYCHISCFS' A
#
# COMPACT_ATOMS: atom_id res chain seq x y z
N MET A 1 2.25 6.32 -12.93
CA MET A 1 1.01 5.60 -12.56
C MET A 1 1.35 4.18 -12.14
N ASN A 2 1.23 3.86 -10.85
CA ASN A 2 1.50 2.53 -10.29
C ASN A 2 0.19 1.70 -10.28
N LYS A 3 -0.32 1.31 -11.46
CA LYS A 3 -1.64 0.64 -11.59
C LYS A 3 -1.75 -0.66 -10.78
N ALA A 4 -0.64 -1.37 -10.62
CA ALA A 4 -0.60 -2.58 -9.79
C ALA A 4 -0.89 -2.26 -8.31
N LEU A 5 -0.42 -1.11 -7.84
CA LEU A 5 -0.64 -0.65 -6.47
C LEU A 5 -2.12 -0.31 -6.25
N GLU A 6 -2.73 0.46 -7.16
CA GLU A 6 -4.16 0.80 -7.06
C GLU A 6 -5.08 -0.42 -7.10
N SER A 7 -4.79 -1.40 -7.96
CA SER A 7 -5.55 -2.65 -8.02
C SER A 7 -5.41 -3.46 -6.73
N THR A 8 -4.22 -3.44 -6.12
CA THR A 8 -3.95 -4.11 -4.84
C THR A 8 -4.68 -3.41 -3.70
N LEU A 9 -4.64 -2.08 -3.65
CA LEU A 9 -5.36 -1.27 -2.67
C LEU A 9 -6.88 -1.45 -2.79
N SER A 10 -7.41 -1.49 -4.01
CA SER A 10 -8.84 -1.73 -4.27
C SER A 10 -9.29 -3.10 -3.78
N GLY A 11 -8.44 -4.14 -3.90
CA GLY A 11 -8.73 -5.47 -3.37
C GLY A 11 -8.55 -5.59 -1.86
N LEU A 12 -7.62 -4.82 -1.28
CA LEU A 12 -7.35 -4.76 0.16
C LEU A 12 -8.43 -4.00 0.94
N ILE A 13 -9.06 -3.00 0.33
CA ILE A 13 -10.14 -2.23 0.95
C ILE A 13 -11.47 -2.50 0.22
N PRO A 14 -12.09 -3.69 0.41
CA PRO A 14 -13.40 -3.97 -0.17
C PRO A 14 -14.50 -3.05 0.41
N SER A 15 -14.25 -2.39 1.55
CA SER A 15 -15.17 -1.45 2.18
C SER A 15 -14.99 0.02 1.75
N LEU A 16 -14.00 0.34 0.91
CA LEU A 16 -13.80 1.71 0.45
C LEU A 16 -14.91 2.08 -0.53
N VAL A 17 -15.95 2.75 -0.03
CA VAL A 17 -16.98 3.37 -0.87
C VAL A 17 -16.39 4.68 -1.42
N GLY A 18 -15.57 4.58 -2.47
CA GLY A 18 -14.99 5.75 -3.12
C GLY A 18 -13.77 5.47 -4.01
N PRO A 19 -13.32 6.47 -4.78
CA PRO A 19 -12.08 6.38 -5.53
C PRO A 19 -10.89 6.21 -4.57
N VAL A 20 -9.90 5.40 -4.95
CA VAL A 20 -8.69 5.19 -4.15
C VAL A 20 -7.99 6.54 -3.94
N PRO A 21 -7.79 6.99 -2.70
CA PRO A 21 -7.16 8.28 -2.45
C PRO A 21 -5.70 8.27 -2.91
N GLN A 22 -5.27 9.36 -3.55
CA GLN A 22 -3.87 9.53 -3.97
C GLN A 22 -2.91 9.48 -2.79
N GLU A 23 -3.31 10.01 -1.62
CA GLU A 23 -2.52 9.98 -0.39
C GLU A 23 -2.14 8.55 0.03
N LEU A 24 -3.06 7.59 -0.09
CA LEU A 24 -2.82 6.19 0.22
C LEU A 24 -1.82 5.55 -0.76
N THR A 25 -1.95 5.92 -2.05
CA THR A 25 -1.03 5.46 -3.09
C THR A 25 0.37 6.02 -2.89
N ASP A 26 0.49 7.30 -2.55
CA ASP A 26 1.77 7.96 -2.24
C ASP A 26 2.42 7.37 -0.99
N LEU A 27 1.64 7.16 0.09
CA LEU A 27 2.12 6.54 1.32
C LEU A 27 2.63 5.12 1.06
N SER A 28 1.89 4.32 0.29
CA SER A 28 2.30 2.98 -0.09
C SER A 28 3.57 2.97 -0.94
N ALA A 29 3.68 3.87 -1.91
CA ALA A 29 4.88 4.02 -2.74
C ALA A 29 6.10 4.43 -1.91
N SER A 30 5.92 5.34 -0.95
CA SER A 30 6.94 5.74 0.01
C SER A 30 7.38 4.58 0.90
N LEU A 31 6.44 3.77 1.42
CA LEU A 31 6.74 2.58 2.21
C LEU A 31 7.50 1.52 1.39
N ILE A 32 7.13 1.30 0.12
CA ILE A 32 7.85 0.38 -0.77
C ILE A 32 9.28 0.86 -0.99
N THR A 33 9.46 2.17 -1.23
CA THR A 33 10.79 2.78 -1.41
C THR A 33 11.63 2.64 -0.15
N GLN A 34 11.06 2.92 1.03
CA GLN A 34 11.73 2.71 2.31
C GLN A 34 12.08 1.25 2.55
N SER A 35 11.18 0.32 2.22
CA SER A 35 11.41 -1.12 2.38
C SER A 35 12.53 -1.61 1.46
N ARG A 36 12.61 -1.13 0.21
CA ARG A 36 13.73 -1.40 -0.72
C ARG A 36 15.06 -0.85 -0.23
N ASN A 37 15.04 0.35 0.35
CA ASN A 37 16.25 0.96 0.91
C ASN A 37 16.74 0.24 2.17
N ARG A 38 15.83 -0.26 3.00
CA ARG A 38 16.16 -1.03 4.21
C ARG A 38 16.61 -2.46 3.88
N ILE A 39 15.96 -3.07 2.89
CA ILE A 39 16.20 -4.44 2.46
C ILE A 39 16.28 -4.43 0.94
N SER A 40 17.49 -4.26 0.41
CA SER A 40 17.70 -4.20 -1.05
C SER A 40 17.84 -5.58 -1.69
N SER A 41 18.03 -6.64 -0.89
CA SER A 41 18.14 -8.02 -1.34
C SER A 41 17.01 -8.86 -0.74
N LEU A 42 15.84 -8.83 -1.39
CA LEU A 42 14.75 -9.78 -1.12
C LEU A 42 14.67 -10.80 -2.25
N LYS A 43 14.22 -12.01 -1.90
CA LYS A 43 13.87 -13.00 -2.91
C LYS A 43 12.73 -12.46 -3.77
N PRO A 44 12.66 -12.80 -5.07
CA PRO A 44 11.61 -12.30 -5.97
C PRO A 44 10.18 -12.60 -5.47
N ALA A 45 9.99 -13.70 -4.73
CA ALA A 45 8.72 -14.00 -4.07
C ALA A 45 8.36 -12.99 -2.96
N GLU A 46 9.34 -12.56 -2.18
CA GLU A 46 9.14 -11.58 -1.11
C GLU A 46 9.05 -10.14 -1.63
N GLU A 47 9.67 -9.87 -2.77
CA GLU A 47 9.51 -8.60 -3.48
C GLU A 47 8.05 -8.41 -3.96
N ALA A 48 7.38 -9.49 -4.38
CA ALA A 48 5.96 -9.49 -4.73
C ALA A 48 5.07 -9.24 -3.50
N THR A 49 5.38 -9.85 -2.35
CA THR A 49 4.62 -9.61 -1.11
C THR A 49 4.92 -8.25 -0.49
N ARG A 50 6.09 -7.64 -0.73
CA ARG A 50 6.43 -6.31 -0.21
C ARG A 50 5.42 -5.25 -0.64
N ALA A 51 5.03 -5.20 -1.91
CA ALA A 51 4.04 -4.24 -2.38
C ALA A 51 2.69 -4.45 -1.67
N TYR A 52 2.29 -5.71 -1.49
CA TYR A 52 1.08 -6.08 -0.77
C TYR A 52 1.13 -5.70 0.72
N VAL A 53 2.23 -5.99 1.41
CA VAL A 53 2.43 -5.66 2.83
C VAL A 53 2.49 -4.15 3.04
N CYS A 54 3.24 -3.42 2.20
CA CYS A 54 3.30 -1.96 2.26
C CYS A 54 1.92 -1.33 2.00
N ALA A 55 1.16 -1.85 1.03
CA ALA A 55 -0.21 -1.42 0.77
C ALA A 55 -1.13 -1.72 1.97
N HIS A 56 -1.03 -2.90 2.57
CA HIS A 56 -1.81 -3.29 3.74
C HIS A 56 -1.52 -2.39 4.96
N ILE A 57 -0.24 -2.12 5.25
CA ILE A 57 0.17 -1.21 6.33
C ILE A 57 -0.32 0.22 6.06
N ALA A 58 -0.27 0.67 4.80
CA ALA A 58 -0.82 1.98 4.43
C ALA A 58 -2.33 2.04 4.66
N CYS A 59 -3.07 1.01 4.23
CA CYS A 59 -4.51 0.89 4.46
C CYS A 59 -4.85 0.87 5.95
N ASP A 60 -4.13 0.10 6.76
CA ASP A 60 -4.35 0.03 8.21
C ASP A 60 -4.18 1.41 8.87
N ARG A 61 -3.11 2.13 8.53
CA ARG A 61 -2.87 3.50 9.00
C ARG A 61 -3.95 4.47 8.53
N TYR A 62 -4.38 4.37 7.28
CA TYR A 62 -5.39 5.27 6.70
C TYR A 62 -6.80 4.96 7.20
N CYS A 63 -7.14 3.69 7.40
CA CYS A 63 -8.42 3.22 7.95
C CYS A 63 -8.59 3.67 9.40
N HIS A 64 -7.53 3.60 10.20
CA HIS A 64 -7.54 4.14 11.56
C HIS A 64 -7.82 5.66 11.57
N ILE A 65 -7.36 6.39 10.56
CA ILE A 65 -7.61 7.84 10.43
C ILE A 65 -9.05 8.11 9.96
N SER A 66 -9.57 7.32 9.01
CA SER A 66 -10.89 7.57 8.40
C SER A 66 -12.08 7.23 9.30
N CYS A 67 -11.89 6.44 10.36
CA CYS A 67 -12.96 6.11 11.32
C CYS A 67 -13.15 7.17 12.41
N PHE A 68 -12.22 8.13 12.51
CA PHE A 68 -12.23 9.18 13.54
C PHE A 68 -12.73 10.54 13.04
N SER A 69 -13.20 10.62 11.78
CA SER A 69 -13.77 11.83 11.18
C SER A 69 -15.21 11.60 10.75
#